data_AF-A0A9X2T1H0-F1
#
_entry.id   AF-A0A9X2T1H0-F1
#
_cell.length_a   1.000
_cell.length_b   1.000
_cell.length_c   1.000
_cell.angle_alpha   90.00
_cell.angle_beta   90.00
_cell.angle_gamma   90.00
#
_symmetry.space_group_name_H-M   'P 1'
#
loop_
_entity.id
_entity.type
_entity.pdbx_description
1 polymer ?
#
loop_
_entity_poly.entity_id
_entity_poly.type
_entity_poly.pdbx_seq_one_letter_code
_entity_poly.pdbx_strand_id
1 'polypeptide(L)'
;MAPSGSTDTKSAIPLSTWRRNNPDSCIPEGAYPLEREYSEEHGWHLIIRDVSGRGLVRILPQAPKIGAATSITPVSKIIGEGRGSQSRHAFEKFKELVYSIMDQNEDVILEIRSFPDAALNLVQFELSWMD
;
A
#
# COMPACT_ATOMS: atom_id res chain seq x y z
N MET A 1 10.82 38.38 27.11
CA MET A 1 11.22 36.96 27.26
C MET A 1 10.09 36.09 26.73
N ALA A 2 10.36 35.25 25.73
CA ALA A 2 9.43 34.25 25.19
C ALA A 2 9.29 33.06 26.19
N PRO A 3 8.51 31.97 25.92
CA PRO A 3 7.76 31.66 24.69
C PRO A 3 6.36 31.02 24.90
N SER A 4 5.50 31.07 23.88
CA SER A 4 4.51 30.02 23.55
C SER A 4 3.62 30.53 22.40
N GLY A 5 3.22 29.77 21.40
CA GLY A 5 3.60 28.42 21.01
C GLY A 5 3.77 28.40 19.50
N SER A 6 4.75 27.64 19.03
CA SER A 6 4.79 27.18 17.66
C SER A 6 3.59 26.26 17.48
N THR A 7 2.63 26.67 16.66
CA THR A 7 1.70 25.72 16.07
C THR A 7 2.53 24.81 15.17
N ASP A 8 2.98 23.69 15.74
CA ASP A 8 3.42 22.53 14.97
C ASP A 8 2.23 22.02 14.18
N THR A 9 1.97 22.67 13.04
CA THR A 9 1.26 22.06 11.93
C THR A 9 2.09 20.85 11.55
N LYS A 10 1.74 19.69 12.12
CA LYS A 10 2.18 18.37 11.66
C LYS A 10 2.03 18.38 10.14
N SER A 11 3.13 18.58 9.45
CA SER A 11 3.17 18.65 8.00
C SER A 11 2.63 17.32 7.49
N ALA A 12 1.42 17.35 6.93
CA ALA A 12 0.82 16.19 6.30
C ALA A 12 1.69 15.84 5.11
N ILE A 13 2.42 14.73 5.23
CA ILE A 13 3.32 14.20 4.20
C ILE A 13 2.45 13.88 2.96
N PRO A 14 2.71 14.48 1.78
CA PRO A 14 1.97 14.17 0.57
C PRO A 14 2.27 12.73 0.14
N LEU A 15 1.36 11.82 0.45
CA LEU A 15 1.31 10.49 -0.17
C LEU A 15 1.14 10.70 -1.68
N SER A 16 1.73 9.83 -2.51
CA SER A 16 1.36 9.73 -3.92
C SER A 16 -0.17 9.69 -4.02
N THR A 17 -0.77 10.76 -4.51
CA THR A 17 -2.19 11.00 -4.29
C THR A 17 -2.99 9.98 -5.10
N TRP A 18 -3.79 9.16 -4.42
CA TRP A 18 -4.76 8.30 -5.09
C TRP A 18 -5.66 9.14 -6.01
N ARG A 19 -5.92 8.69 -7.24
CA ARG A 19 -6.70 9.43 -8.26
C ARG A 19 -7.83 8.59 -8.83
N ARG A 20 -8.85 8.30 -8.01
CA ARG A 20 -10.06 7.57 -8.46
C ARG A 20 -9.74 6.27 -9.21
N ASN A 21 -8.81 5.48 -8.68
CA ASN A 21 -8.34 4.23 -9.29
C ASN A 21 -7.81 4.36 -10.74
N ASN A 22 -7.40 5.56 -11.18
CA ASN A 22 -6.71 5.72 -12.45
C ASN A 22 -5.46 4.80 -12.45
N PRO A 23 -5.16 4.09 -13.56
CA PRO A 23 -3.92 3.36 -13.76
C PRO A 23 -2.63 4.09 -13.33
N ASP A 24 -2.59 5.43 -13.39
CA ASP A 24 -1.46 6.26 -12.92
C ASP A 24 -1.35 6.34 -11.39
N SER A 25 -2.42 6.02 -10.66
CA SER A 25 -2.46 5.99 -9.18
C SER A 25 -2.60 4.59 -8.53
N CYS A 26 -3.09 3.59 -9.26
CA CYS A 26 -3.27 2.22 -8.77
C CYS A 26 -2.54 1.19 -9.65
N ILE A 27 -2.28 0.00 -9.10
CA ILE A 27 -1.92 -1.17 -9.92
C ILE A 27 -3.20 -1.67 -10.62
N PRO A 28 -3.16 -1.98 -11.93
CA PRO A 28 -4.28 -2.59 -12.62
C PRO A 28 -4.74 -3.91 -11.96
N GLU A 29 -5.99 -4.29 -12.20
CA GLU A 29 -6.42 -5.64 -11.85
C GLU A 29 -5.66 -6.68 -12.67
N GLY A 30 -5.41 -7.84 -12.07
CA GLY A 30 -4.67 -8.91 -12.72
C GLY A 30 -3.99 -9.85 -11.74
N ALA A 31 -3.27 -10.80 -12.31
CA ALA A 31 -2.47 -11.77 -11.59
C ALA A 31 -0.99 -11.48 -11.83
N TYR A 32 -0.22 -11.29 -10.77
CA TYR A 32 1.17 -10.89 -10.85
C TYR A 32 2.07 -11.83 -10.06
N PRO A 33 3.17 -12.33 -10.63
CA PRO A 33 4.14 -13.09 -9.86
C PRO A 33 4.82 -12.19 -8.82
N LEU A 34 5.04 -12.76 -7.64
CA LEU A 34 5.84 -12.14 -6.60
C LEU A 34 7.26 -12.67 -6.65
N GLU A 35 8.21 -11.77 -6.44
CA GLU A 35 9.61 -12.12 -6.24
C GLU A 35 10.14 -11.53 -4.94
N ARG A 36 11.17 -12.20 -4.41
CA ARG A 36 11.91 -11.73 -3.25
C ARG A 36 13.17 -10.99 -3.71
N GLU A 37 13.31 -9.74 -3.28
CA GLU A 37 14.46 -8.87 -3.59
C GLU A 37 15.15 -8.45 -2.28
N TYR A 38 16.48 -8.27 -2.34
CA TYR A 38 17.24 -7.66 -1.26
C TYR A 38 17.69 -6.26 -1.67
N SER A 39 17.51 -5.27 -0.78
CA SER A 39 18.16 -3.96 -0.91
C SER A 39 18.79 -3.56 0.41
N GLU A 40 19.81 -2.71 0.38
CA GLU A 40 20.44 -2.20 1.61
C GLU A 40 19.46 -1.38 2.46
N GLU A 41 18.56 -0.63 1.82
CA GLU A 41 17.60 0.25 2.50
C GLU A 41 16.46 -0.53 3.18
N HIS A 42 15.95 -1.58 2.55
CA HIS A 42 14.74 -2.28 2.99
C HIS A 42 14.97 -3.74 3.42
N GLY A 43 16.20 -4.26 3.28
CA GLY A 43 16.50 -5.67 3.47
C GLY A 43 15.74 -6.55 2.49
N TRP A 44 15.38 -7.77 2.92
CA TRP A 44 14.56 -8.70 2.15
C TRP A 44 13.11 -8.22 2.09
N HIS A 45 12.63 -7.95 0.89
CA HIS A 45 11.26 -7.48 0.62
C HIS A 45 10.67 -8.17 -0.62
N LEU A 46 9.37 -7.96 -0.83
CA LEU A 46 8.64 -8.49 -1.98
C LEU A 46 8.47 -7.43 -3.06
N ILE A 47 8.57 -7.87 -4.31
CA ILE A 47 8.35 -7.03 -5.48
C ILE A 47 7.34 -7.69 -6.43
N ILE A 48 6.70 -6.85 -7.22
CA ILE A 48 5.89 -7.22 -8.38
C ILE A 48 6.65 -6.74 -9.62
N ARG A 49 6.97 -7.65 -10.54
CA ARG A 49 7.55 -7.27 -11.83
C ARG A 49 6.47 -7.04 -12.88
N ASP A 50 6.88 -6.34 -13.95
CA ASP A 50 6.12 -6.21 -15.19
C ASP A 50 4.71 -5.65 -15.03
N VAL A 51 4.53 -4.75 -14.06
CA VAL A 51 3.29 -4.00 -13.94
C VAL A 51 3.23 -3.01 -15.09
N SER A 52 2.26 -3.21 -15.99
CA SER A 52 2.06 -2.36 -17.17
C SER A 52 2.04 -0.88 -16.81
N GLY A 53 2.88 -0.09 -17.49
CA GLY A 53 3.02 1.36 -17.25
C GLY A 53 3.75 1.76 -15.97
N ARG A 54 4.21 0.80 -15.15
CA ARG A 54 4.83 1.05 -13.83
C ARG A 54 6.16 0.33 -13.61
N GLY A 55 6.45 -0.71 -14.40
CA GLY A 55 7.65 -1.52 -14.24
C GLY A 55 7.62 -2.30 -12.94
N LEU A 56 8.67 -2.15 -12.12
CA LEU A 56 8.80 -2.80 -10.82
C LEU A 56 8.01 -2.04 -9.75
N VAL A 57 7.21 -2.78 -8.97
CA VAL A 57 6.47 -2.23 -7.83
C VAL A 57 6.88 -2.94 -6.54
N ARG A 58 7.31 -2.17 -5.53
CA ARG A 58 7.71 -2.72 -4.22
C ARG A 58 6.53 -2.91 -3.29
N ILE A 59 6.51 -3.97 -2.51
CA ILE A 59 5.55 -4.14 -1.42
C ILE A 59 6.26 -3.76 -0.12
N LEU A 60 5.83 -2.68 0.52
CA LEU A 60 6.50 -2.08 1.68
C LEU A 60 5.53 -1.87 2.85
N PRO A 61 6.00 -1.93 4.12
CA PRO A 61 5.16 -1.73 5.30
C PRO A 61 4.64 -0.30 5.47
N GLN A 62 5.17 0.64 4.69
CA GLN A 62 4.82 2.06 4.71
C GLN A 62 5.00 2.66 3.33
N ALA A 63 4.18 3.65 3.01
CA ALA A 63 4.30 4.38 1.76
C ALA A 63 5.64 5.15 1.72
N PRO A 64 6.30 5.23 0.55
CA PRO A 64 7.54 5.95 0.41
C PRO A 64 7.34 7.46 0.57
N LYS A 65 8.46 8.15 0.85
CA LYS A 65 8.51 9.61 0.77
C LYS A 65 8.30 10.05 -0.69
N ILE A 66 7.78 11.26 -0.88
CA ILE A 66 7.52 11.86 -2.19
C ILE A 66 8.74 11.70 -3.11
N GLY A 67 8.49 11.23 -4.34
CA GLY A 67 9.52 11.10 -5.38
C GLY A 67 10.23 9.76 -5.43
N ALA A 68 9.88 8.79 -4.58
CA ALA A 68 10.43 7.44 -4.66
C ALA A 68 9.68 6.52 -5.64
N ALA A 69 10.24 5.33 -5.85
CA ALA A 69 9.71 4.27 -6.71
C ALA A 69 8.26 3.87 -6.38
N THR A 70 7.57 3.31 -7.38
CA THR A 70 6.21 2.77 -7.23
C THR A 70 6.18 1.70 -6.13
N SER A 71 5.23 1.83 -5.19
CA SER A 71 5.05 0.85 -4.11
C SER A 71 3.58 0.60 -3.79
N ILE A 72 3.27 -0.59 -3.27
CA ILE A 72 2.03 -0.89 -2.54
C ILE A 72 2.35 -1.04 -1.06
N THR A 73 1.43 -0.56 -0.22
CA THR A 73 1.43 -0.81 1.21
C THR A 73 0.18 -1.59 1.62
N PRO A 74 0.31 -2.86 2.04
CA PRO A 74 -0.80 -3.63 2.59
C PRO A 74 -1.35 -2.96 3.86
N VAL A 75 -2.65 -3.07 4.10
CA VAL A 75 -3.35 -2.52 5.28
C VAL A 75 -4.36 -3.53 5.81
N SER A 76 -4.56 -3.59 7.13
CA SER A 76 -5.56 -4.51 7.72
C SER A 76 -6.94 -3.88 7.84
N LYS A 77 -7.04 -2.54 7.76
CA LYS A 77 -8.30 -1.81 7.85
C LYS A 77 -8.29 -0.62 6.90
N ILE A 78 -9.32 -0.51 6.09
CA ILE A 78 -9.59 0.68 5.28
C ILE A 78 -10.28 1.72 6.18
N ILE A 79 -9.83 2.96 6.13
CA ILE A 79 -10.33 4.06 7.00
C ILE A 79 -10.81 5.26 6.18
N GLY A 80 -10.78 5.17 4.86
CA GLY A 80 -11.27 6.19 3.93
C GLY A 80 -10.66 5.99 2.55
N GLU A 81 -11.05 6.82 1.59
CA GLU A 81 -10.50 6.77 0.24
C GLU A 81 -8.98 6.91 0.22
N GLY A 82 -8.29 5.98 -0.45
CA GLY A 82 -6.82 5.94 -0.52
C GLY A 82 -6.12 5.81 0.84
N ARG A 83 -6.84 5.52 1.94
CA ARG A 83 -6.31 5.49 3.31
C ARG A 83 -6.64 4.19 4.03
N GLY A 84 -5.61 3.59 4.59
CA GLY A 84 -5.73 2.44 5.47
C GLY A 84 -4.85 2.57 6.72
N SER A 85 -5.05 1.65 7.67
CA SER A 85 -4.31 1.58 8.93
C SER A 85 -3.77 0.19 9.19
N GLN A 86 -2.87 0.08 10.17
CA GLN A 86 -2.21 -1.18 10.57
C GLN A 86 -1.38 -1.79 9.43
N SER A 87 -0.65 -0.96 8.69
CA SER A 87 0.10 -1.39 7.52
C SER A 87 1.24 -2.33 7.85
N ARG A 88 2.01 -2.03 8.90
CA ARG A 88 3.11 -2.88 9.36
C ARG A 88 2.62 -4.27 9.76
N HIS A 89 1.51 -4.36 10.49
CA HIS A 89 0.91 -5.63 10.87
C HIS A 89 0.44 -6.44 9.66
N ALA A 90 -0.23 -5.79 8.70
CA ALA A 90 -0.65 -6.43 7.45
C ALA A 90 0.56 -6.94 6.65
N PHE A 91 1.59 -6.11 6.55
CA PHE A 91 2.81 -6.42 5.80
C PHE A 91 3.55 -7.60 6.40
N GLU A 92 3.77 -7.65 7.72
CA GLU A 92 4.48 -8.77 8.34
C GLU A 92 3.73 -10.09 8.14
N LYS A 93 2.40 -10.11 8.37
CA LYS A 93 1.58 -11.31 8.10
C LYS A 93 1.64 -11.75 6.64
N PHE A 94 1.57 -10.80 5.71
CA PHE A 94 1.66 -11.08 4.29
C PHE A 94 3.04 -11.65 3.93
N LYS A 95 4.12 -11.01 4.41
CA LYS A 95 5.49 -11.42 4.17
C LYS A 95 5.78 -12.81 4.74
N GLU A 96 5.34 -13.10 5.96
CA GLU A 96 5.48 -14.42 6.60
C GLU A 96 4.81 -15.51 5.77
N LEU A 97 3.57 -15.29 5.33
CA LEU A 97 2.83 -16.24 4.50
C LEU A 97 3.55 -16.50 3.16
N VAL A 98 3.91 -15.43 2.45
CA VAL A 98 4.54 -15.54 1.13
C VAL A 98 5.91 -16.20 1.24
N TYR A 99 6.73 -15.81 2.22
CA TYR A 99 8.06 -16.42 2.41
C TYR A 99 7.95 -17.89 2.79
N SER A 100 6.98 -18.28 3.61
CA SER A 100 6.76 -19.70 3.93
C SER A 100 6.46 -20.57 2.70
N ILE A 101 5.83 -20.00 1.66
CA ILE A 101 5.54 -20.71 0.40
C ILE A 101 6.78 -20.70 -0.49
N MET A 102 7.44 -19.55 -0.65
CA MET A 102 8.66 -19.44 -1.45
C MET A 102 9.81 -20.30 -0.91
N ASP A 103 9.92 -20.45 0.42
CA ASP A 103 10.92 -21.32 1.06
C ASP A 103 10.67 -22.82 0.77
N GLN A 104 9.48 -23.17 0.27
CA GLN A 104 9.16 -24.50 -0.26
C GLN A 104 9.43 -24.61 -1.77
N ASN A 105 10.12 -23.63 -2.37
CA ASN A 105 10.36 -23.49 -3.81
C ASN A 105 9.07 -23.43 -4.66
N GLU A 106 8.00 -22.88 -4.10
CA GLU A 106 6.76 -22.64 -4.83
C GLU A 106 6.65 -21.17 -5.27
N ASP A 107 6.15 -20.97 -6.49
CA ASP A 107 5.86 -19.64 -7.03
C ASP A 107 4.58 -19.08 -6.41
N VAL A 108 4.59 -17.77 -6.09
CA VAL A 108 3.43 -17.08 -5.52
C VAL A 108 2.89 -16.06 -6.51
N ILE A 109 1.59 -16.14 -6.78
CA ILE A 109 0.85 -15.18 -7.60
C ILE A 109 -0.04 -14.31 -6.72
N LEU A 110 0.13 -12.99 -6.84
CA LEU A 110 -0.76 -11.99 -6.24
C LEU A 110 -1.86 -11.63 -7.23
N GLU A 111 -3.11 -11.94 -6.87
CA GLU A 111 -4.29 -11.47 -7.59
C GLU A 111 -4.76 -10.13 -7.01
N ILE A 112 -4.85 -9.11 -7.86
CA ILE A 112 -5.42 -7.79 -7.54
C ILE A 112 -6.76 -7.66 -8.25
N ARG A 113 -7.80 -7.38 -7.47
CA ARG A 113 -9.18 -7.22 -7.94
C ARG A 113 -9.89 -6.09 -7.22
N SER A 114 -10.83 -5.44 -7.88
CA SER A 114 -11.79 -4.57 -7.22
C SER A 114 -12.67 -5.39 -6.27
N PHE A 115 -13.02 -4.77 -5.15
CA PHE A 115 -14.00 -5.33 -4.23
C PHE A 115 -15.12 -4.30 -4.03
N PRO A 116 -16.00 -4.13 -5.03
CA PRO A 116 -16.95 -3.04 -5.09
C PRO A 116 -17.91 -3.05 -3.89
N ASP A 117 -18.32 -4.22 -3.40
CA ASP A 117 -19.23 -4.31 -2.25
C ASP A 117 -18.61 -3.76 -0.96
N ALA A 118 -17.31 -4.01 -0.69
CA ALA A 118 -16.64 -3.39 0.44
C ALA A 118 -16.35 -1.89 0.23
N ALA A 119 -16.13 -1.48 -1.02
CA ALA A 119 -15.92 -0.07 -1.35
C ALA A 119 -17.22 0.76 -1.18
N LEU A 120 -18.36 0.21 -1.60
CA LEU A 120 -19.68 0.84 -1.43
C LEU A 120 -20.06 0.99 0.04
N ASN A 121 -19.75 -0.02 0.87
CA ASN A 121 -19.95 0.07 2.31
C ASN A 121 -19.19 1.24 2.94
N LEU A 122 -17.97 1.55 2.47
CA LEU A 122 -17.18 2.69 2.99
C LEU A 122 -17.80 4.05 2.64
N VAL A 123 -18.31 4.21 1.42
CA VAL A 123 -19.01 5.45 0.99
C VAL A 123 -20.29 5.64 1.81
N GLN A 124 -21.02 4.54 2.05
CA GLN A 124 -22.23 4.59 2.87
C GLN A 124 -21.94 4.95 4.33
N PHE A 125 -20.82 4.45 4.88
CA PHE A 125 -20.36 4.89 6.20
C PHE A 125 -20.06 6.39 6.21
N GLU A 126 -19.28 6.94 5.27
CA GLU A 126 -18.99 8.39 5.24
C GLU A 126 -20.26 9.25 5.19
N LEU A 127 -21.28 8.86 4.42
CA LEU A 127 -22.57 9.57 4.39
C LEU A 127 -23.29 9.52 5.74
N SER A 128 -23.25 8.38 6.44
CA SER A 128 -23.90 8.22 7.75
C SER A 128 -23.26 9.03 8.89
N TRP A 129 -22.01 9.50 8.73
CA TRP A 129 -21.36 10.38 9.71
C TRP A 129 -21.59 11.88 9.40
N MET A 130 -22.24 12.20 8.28
CA MET A 130 -22.51 13.57 7.84
C MET A 130 -23.97 14.02 8.06
N ASP A 131 -24.81 13.15 8.63
CA ASP A 131 -26.18 13.43 9.09
C ASP A 131 -26.26 13.64 10.61
#